data_AF-A0A7C3BMI7-F1
#
_entry.id   AF-A0A7C3BMI7-F1
#
_cell.length_a   1.000
_cell.length_b   1.000
_cell.length_c   1.000
_cell.angle_alpha   90.00
_cell.angle_beta   90.00
_cell.angle_gamma   90.00
#
_symmetry.space_group_name_H-M   'P 1'
#
loop_
_entity.id
_entity.type
_entity.pdbx_description
1 polymer ?
#
loop_
_entity_poly.entity_id
_entity_poly.type
_entity_poly.pdbx_seq_one_letter_code
_entity_poly.pdbx_strand_id
1 'polypeptide(L)'
;MTAWHPDIQQGWQIGLALIAVLVLFATGISLLAVLNPISILTFLLGLVSLTALVGAVLVGYWLWGLLHASYAMDRNTLVIRWGNYERQIPLGAVQTVCSGEDLTDIRLRQTIRWPGHYFGCGAAPQTGPIHFYATAPLAEQIIICTSELAVAISPARREEFLAALAERMEMGTTQDVGYHSLRPAFLDWGIWQDRLAITFLGSSLLLLILLAGLLSWRYPTLPSETIFKLSATGQPLLVAPPSRLAYLGLLGIIFTLLNGGLGFLFYRRRPMVSYFFWMSLLLLQASLWVAVLTILFNNTG
;
A
#
# COMPACT_ATOMS: atom_id res chain seq x y z
N MET A 1 -28.75 -12.49 -13.46
CA MET A 1 -27.28 -12.38 -13.40
C MET A 1 -26.66 -13.72 -13.07
N THR A 2 -25.83 -14.25 -13.96
CA THR A 2 -25.04 -15.47 -13.71
C THR A 2 -23.63 -15.05 -13.29
N ALA A 3 -23.08 -15.69 -12.27
CA ALA A 3 -21.75 -15.38 -11.74
C ALA A 3 -20.79 -16.54 -11.97
N TRP A 4 -19.57 -16.20 -12.39
CA TRP A 4 -18.44 -17.11 -12.51
C TRP A 4 -17.34 -16.63 -11.56
N HIS A 5 -16.63 -17.59 -10.97
CA HIS A 5 -15.48 -17.30 -10.13
C HIS A 5 -14.19 -17.69 -10.84
N PRO A 6 -13.09 -16.94 -10.67
CA PRO A 6 -11.77 -17.40 -11.08
C PRO A 6 -11.31 -18.57 -10.21
N ASP A 7 -10.39 -19.39 -10.73
CA ASP A 7 -9.65 -20.33 -9.87
C ASP A 7 -8.61 -19.56 -9.07
N ILE A 8 -8.77 -19.57 -7.74
CA ILE A 8 -7.94 -18.80 -6.81
C ILE A 8 -6.91 -19.66 -6.06
N GLN A 9 -6.93 -20.99 -6.20
CA GLN A 9 -6.20 -21.89 -5.30
C GLN A 9 -4.69 -21.64 -5.33
N GLN A 10 -4.10 -21.60 -6.52
CA GLN A 10 -2.65 -21.37 -6.69
C GLN A 10 -2.23 -19.98 -6.18
N GLY A 11 -2.99 -18.95 -6.56
CA GLY A 11 -2.69 -17.56 -6.20
C GLY A 11 -2.80 -17.31 -4.71
N TRP A 12 -3.76 -17.96 -4.06
CA TRP A 12 -3.97 -17.88 -2.62
C TRP A 12 -2.88 -18.61 -1.85
N GLN A 13 -2.51 -19.84 -2.25
CA GLN A 13 -1.44 -20.61 -1.61
C GLN A 13 -0.09 -19.88 -1.69
N ILE A 14 0.27 -19.35 -2.87
CA ILE A 14 1.53 -18.63 -3.07
C ILE A 14 1.53 -17.32 -2.28
N GLY A 15 0.43 -16.56 -2.29
CA GLY A 15 0.34 -15.34 -1.50
C GLY A 15 0.40 -15.62 0.01
N LEU A 16 -0.23 -16.70 0.49
CA LEU A 16 -0.16 -17.09 1.90
C LEU A 16 1.26 -17.49 2.30
N ALA A 17 1.94 -18.27 1.45
CA ALA A 17 3.35 -18.61 1.66
C ALA A 17 4.24 -17.34 1.69
N LEU A 18 3.99 -16.38 0.80
CA LEU A 18 4.70 -15.09 0.78
C LEU A 18 4.47 -14.30 2.07
N ILE A 19 3.24 -14.23 2.57
CA ILE A 19 2.93 -13.59 3.87
C ILE A 19 3.69 -14.30 4.99
N ALA A 20 3.65 -15.63 5.03
CA ALA A 20 4.36 -16.41 6.05
C ALA A 20 5.88 -16.13 6.02
N VAL A 21 6.49 -16.11 4.83
CA VAL A 21 7.91 -15.78 4.66
C VAL A 21 8.21 -14.37 5.12
N LEU A 22 7.40 -13.37 4.74
CA LEU A 22 7.59 -11.97 5.16
C LEU A 22 7.46 -11.80 6.67
N VAL A 23 6.50 -12.47 7.31
CA VAL A 23 6.30 -12.43 8.76
C VAL A 23 7.44 -13.15 9.49
N LEU A 24 7.86 -14.32 9.03
CA LEU A 24 9.01 -15.03 9.61
C LEU A 24 10.30 -14.24 9.46
N PHE A 25 10.51 -13.63 8.30
CA PHE A 25 11.66 -12.76 8.03
C PHE A 25 11.65 -11.52 8.93
N ALA A 26 10.52 -10.83 9.04
CA ALA A 26 10.36 -9.70 9.96
C ALA A 26 10.60 -10.11 11.41
N THR A 27 10.10 -11.28 11.83
CA THR A 27 10.29 -11.81 13.18
C THR A 27 11.76 -12.12 13.45
N GLY A 28 12.44 -12.81 12.53
CA GLY A 28 13.86 -13.14 12.65
C GLY A 28 14.76 -11.91 12.69
N ILE A 29 14.51 -10.92 11.83
CA ILE A 29 15.24 -9.64 11.84
C ILE A 29 14.98 -8.86 13.13
N SER A 30 13.73 -8.86 13.62
CA SER A 30 13.38 -8.18 14.87
C SER A 30 14.07 -8.84 16.06
N LEU A 31 14.11 -10.18 16.08
CA LEU A 31 14.84 -10.93 17.11
C LEU A 31 16.34 -10.59 17.07
N LEU A 32 16.94 -10.57 15.87
CA LEU A 32 18.33 -10.15 15.71
C LEU A 32 18.54 -8.72 16.22
N ALA A 33 17.63 -7.79 15.92
CA ALA A 33 17.71 -6.41 16.38
C ALA A 33 17.63 -6.29 17.92
N VAL A 34 16.81 -7.12 18.58
CA VAL A 34 16.66 -7.13 20.05
C VAL A 34 17.85 -7.78 20.75
N LEU A 35 18.46 -8.80 20.14
CA LEU A 35 19.64 -9.48 20.70
C LEU A 35 20.93 -8.67 20.56
N ASN A 36 20.95 -7.63 19.71
CA ASN A 36 22.09 -6.76 19.53
C ASN A 36 21.95 -5.46 20.35
N PRO A 37 23.05 -4.86 20.80
CA PRO A 37 23.02 -3.53 21.41
C PRO A 37 22.44 -2.49 20.46
N ILE A 38 21.74 -1.51 21.02
CA ILE A 38 21.14 -0.40 20.26
C ILE A 38 22.24 0.32 19.49
N SER A 39 22.14 0.28 18.17
CA SER A 39 23.09 0.86 17.22
C SER A 39 22.38 1.27 15.93
N ILE A 40 23.10 1.92 15.02
CA ILE A 40 22.55 2.20 13.69
C ILE A 40 22.14 0.92 12.95
N LEU A 41 22.83 -0.20 13.18
CA LEU A 41 22.49 -1.49 12.59
C LEU A 41 21.12 -1.97 13.07
N THR A 42 20.86 -1.95 14.38
CA THR A 42 19.55 -2.38 14.93
C THR A 42 18.41 -1.48 14.45
N PHE A 43 18.68 -0.19 14.22
CA PHE A 43 17.72 0.72 13.60
C PHE A 43 17.39 0.33 12.16
N LEU A 44 18.41 0.06 11.34
CA LEU A 44 18.21 -0.41 9.95
C LEU A 44 17.49 -1.76 9.91
N LEU A 45 17.85 -2.71 10.78
CA LEU A 45 17.15 -3.98 10.93
C LEU A 45 15.68 -3.75 11.29
N GLY A 46 15.38 -2.85 12.24
CA GLY A 46 14.01 -2.46 12.58
C GLY A 46 13.23 -1.89 11.38
N LEU A 47 13.86 -1.04 10.57
CA LEU A 47 13.23 -0.46 9.37
C LEU A 47 12.94 -1.53 8.30
N VAL A 48 13.87 -2.48 8.10
CA VAL A 48 13.68 -3.62 7.19
C VAL A 48 12.54 -4.51 7.69
N SER A 49 12.50 -4.81 8.98
CA SER A 49 11.41 -5.57 9.60
C SER A 49 10.05 -4.89 9.41
N LEU A 50 9.96 -3.58 9.67
CA LEU A 50 8.74 -2.81 9.44
C LEU A 50 8.30 -2.84 7.98
N THR A 51 9.24 -2.69 7.05
CA THR A 51 8.97 -2.73 5.60
C THR A 51 8.44 -4.10 5.18
N ALA A 52 9.00 -5.19 5.73
CA ALA A 52 8.52 -6.55 5.49
C ALA A 52 7.09 -6.77 6.02
N LEU A 53 6.76 -6.24 7.20
CA LEU A 53 5.40 -6.29 7.76
C LEU A 53 4.40 -5.49 6.92
N VAL A 54 4.77 -4.29 6.46
CA VAL A 54 3.93 -3.50 5.53
C VAL A 54 3.71 -4.27 4.22
N GLY A 55 4.76 -4.91 3.69
CA GLY A 55 4.65 -5.80 2.54
C GLY A 55 3.68 -6.96 2.80
N ALA A 56 3.73 -7.59 3.97
CA ALA A 56 2.82 -8.67 4.34
C ALA A 56 1.35 -8.21 4.39
N VAL A 57 1.08 -7.02 4.95
CA VAL A 57 -0.25 -6.41 4.95
C VAL A 57 -0.74 -6.13 3.53
N LEU A 58 0.14 -5.61 2.66
CA LEU A 58 -0.19 -5.33 1.27
C LEU A 58 -0.55 -6.62 0.49
N VAL A 59 0.23 -7.69 0.68
CA VAL A 59 -0.08 -9.00 0.10
C VAL A 59 -1.40 -9.54 0.66
N GLY A 60 -1.64 -9.37 1.97
CA GLY A 60 -2.92 -9.72 2.60
C GLY A 60 -4.11 -8.99 1.97
N TYR A 61 -3.95 -7.71 1.66
CA TYR A 61 -4.98 -6.94 0.94
C TYR A 61 -5.22 -7.49 -0.48
N TRP A 62 -4.17 -7.86 -1.22
CA TRP A 62 -4.33 -8.47 -2.55
C TRP A 62 -5.00 -9.84 -2.49
N LEU A 63 -4.67 -10.67 -1.49
CA LEU A 63 -5.33 -11.96 -1.26
C LEU A 63 -6.80 -11.80 -0.88
N TRP A 64 -7.11 -10.82 -0.03
CA TRP A 64 -8.49 -10.49 0.30
C TRP A 64 -9.27 -10.06 -0.95
N GLY A 65 -8.64 -9.28 -1.85
CA GLY A 65 -9.23 -8.91 -3.13
C GLY A 65 -9.47 -10.11 -4.06
N LEU A 66 -8.56 -11.08 -4.06
CA LEU A 66 -8.68 -12.33 -4.79
C LEU A 66 -9.85 -13.19 -4.28
N LEU A 67 -10.05 -13.27 -2.95
CA LEU A 67 -11.18 -14.00 -2.35
C LEU A 67 -12.55 -13.41 -2.74
N HIS A 68 -12.60 -12.11 -3.02
CA HIS A 68 -13.82 -11.41 -3.44
C HIS A 68 -13.89 -11.21 -4.97
N ALA A 69 -13.06 -11.93 -5.73
CA ALA A 69 -13.06 -11.85 -7.18
C ALA A 69 -14.24 -12.63 -7.78
N SER A 70 -14.97 -11.98 -8.68
CA SER A 70 -16.09 -12.60 -9.39
C SER A 70 -16.37 -11.90 -10.71
N TYR A 71 -16.81 -12.66 -11.70
CA TYR A 71 -17.30 -12.16 -12.98
C TYR A 71 -18.80 -12.42 -13.04
N ALA A 72 -19.62 -11.38 -12.91
CA ALA A 72 -21.06 -11.49 -13.05
C ALA A 72 -21.46 -10.95 -14.42
N MET A 73 -22.21 -11.73 -15.19
CA MET A 73 -22.72 -11.27 -16.47
C MET A 73 -24.24 -11.18 -16.39
N ASP A 74 -24.77 -10.10 -16.92
CA ASP A 74 -26.20 -9.86 -17.13
C ASP A 74 -26.52 -9.80 -18.63
N ARG A 75 -27.77 -9.50 -19.01
CA ARG A 75 -28.18 -9.37 -20.42
C ARG A 75 -27.44 -8.24 -21.16
N ASN A 76 -27.15 -7.14 -20.47
CA ASN A 76 -26.58 -5.94 -21.09
C ASN A 76 -25.16 -5.61 -20.61
N THR A 77 -24.68 -6.23 -19.54
CA THR A 77 -23.41 -5.86 -18.89
C THR A 77 -22.62 -7.05 -18.37
N LEU A 78 -21.30 -6.97 -18.50
CA LEU A 78 -20.34 -7.80 -17.79
C LEU A 78 -19.75 -6.99 -16.62
N VAL A 79 -20.02 -7.43 -15.39
CA VAL A 79 -19.52 -6.85 -14.15
C VAL A 79 -18.34 -7.68 -13.65
N ILE A 80 -17.17 -7.07 -13.60
CA ILE A 80 -15.93 -7.65 -13.09
C ILE A 80 -15.68 -7.06 -11.70
N ARG A 81 -15.67 -7.91 -10.68
CA ARG A 81 -15.34 -7.55 -9.30
C ARG A 81 -13.99 -8.13 -8.92
N TRP A 82 -13.15 -7.30 -8.33
CA TRP A 82 -11.81 -7.68 -7.86
C TRP A 82 -11.49 -6.91 -6.58
N GLY A 83 -11.91 -7.46 -5.44
CA GLY A 83 -11.87 -6.77 -4.14
C GLY A 83 -12.72 -5.48 -4.17
N ASN A 84 -12.07 -4.34 -3.95
CA ASN A 84 -12.71 -3.03 -3.99
C ASN A 84 -12.78 -2.40 -5.40
N TYR A 85 -12.30 -3.11 -6.43
CA TYR A 85 -12.48 -2.70 -7.82
C TYR A 85 -13.73 -3.36 -8.38
N GLU A 86 -14.64 -2.57 -8.93
CA GLU A 86 -15.77 -3.06 -9.72
C GLU A 86 -15.78 -2.36 -11.08
N ARG A 87 -15.90 -3.12 -12.16
CA ARG A 87 -15.93 -2.59 -13.51
C ARG A 87 -17.08 -3.21 -14.28
N GLN A 88 -17.92 -2.35 -14.85
CA GLN A 88 -19.07 -2.74 -15.64
C GLN A 88 -18.78 -2.41 -17.10
N ILE A 89 -18.79 -3.45 -17.92
CA ILE A 89 -18.54 -3.39 -19.35
C ILE A 89 -19.87 -3.66 -20.06
N PRO A 90 -20.41 -2.70 -20.84
CA PRO A 90 -21.60 -2.92 -21.63
C PRO A 90 -21.34 -3.98 -22.70
N LEU A 91 -22.19 -4.99 -22.81
CA LEU A 91 -22.02 -6.06 -23.80
C LEU A 91 -22.15 -5.53 -25.24
N GLY A 92 -22.92 -4.47 -25.47
CA GLY A 92 -23.00 -3.80 -26.78
C GLY A 92 -21.74 -3.05 -27.17
N ALA A 93 -20.85 -2.74 -26.22
CA ALA A 93 -19.56 -2.10 -26.49
C ALA A 93 -18.45 -3.12 -26.80
N VAL A 94 -18.73 -4.42 -26.67
CA VAL A 94 -17.78 -5.49 -26.97
C VAL A 94 -17.66 -5.62 -28.48
N GLN A 95 -16.47 -5.34 -29.01
CA GLN A 95 -16.20 -5.41 -30.44
C GLN A 95 -15.69 -6.80 -30.84
N THR A 96 -14.74 -7.31 -30.08
CA THR A 96 -14.07 -8.59 -30.34
C THR A 96 -13.72 -9.28 -29.05
N VAL A 97 -13.71 -10.62 -29.10
CA VAL A 97 -13.23 -11.48 -28.03
C VAL A 97 -12.05 -12.27 -28.59
N CYS A 98 -10.87 -12.11 -27.99
CA CYS A 98 -9.63 -12.75 -28.42
C CYS A 98 -9.10 -13.68 -27.34
N SER A 99 -8.32 -14.69 -27.73
CA SER A 99 -7.54 -15.48 -26.77
C SER A 99 -6.30 -14.69 -26.37
N GLY A 100 -5.88 -14.80 -25.12
CA GLY A 100 -4.61 -14.20 -24.67
C GLY A 100 -3.38 -14.84 -25.32
N GLU A 101 -3.50 -16.04 -25.91
CA GLU A 101 -2.48 -16.66 -26.78
C GLU A 101 -2.21 -15.87 -28.05
N ASP A 102 -3.22 -15.19 -28.59
CA ASP A 102 -3.11 -14.46 -29.86
C ASP A 102 -2.43 -13.09 -29.69
N LEU A 103 -2.24 -12.66 -28.44
CA LEU A 103 -1.63 -11.39 -28.11
C LEU A 103 -0.11 -11.46 -28.23
N THR A 104 0.44 -10.62 -29.10
CA THR A 104 1.89 -10.47 -29.31
C THR A 104 2.39 -9.12 -28.79
N ASP A 105 3.65 -9.07 -28.36
CA ASP A 105 4.34 -7.87 -27.85
C ASP A 105 3.59 -7.11 -26.72
N ILE A 106 3.10 -7.85 -25.71
CA ILE A 106 2.42 -7.21 -24.58
C ILE A 106 3.41 -6.43 -23.72
N ARG A 107 3.14 -5.13 -23.58
CA ARG A 107 3.85 -4.23 -22.67
C ARG A 107 3.09 -4.14 -21.36
N LEU A 108 3.58 -4.85 -20.34
CA LEU A 108 3.02 -4.78 -18.98
C LEU A 108 3.45 -3.48 -18.30
N ARG A 109 2.49 -2.76 -17.70
CA ARG A 109 2.75 -1.50 -16.99
C ARG A 109 1.99 -1.48 -15.66
N GLN A 110 2.73 -1.43 -14.55
CA GLN A 110 2.13 -1.47 -13.20
C GLN A 110 1.27 -2.75 -12.98
N THR A 111 1.75 -3.87 -13.51
CA THR A 111 1.13 -5.18 -13.30
C THR A 111 1.83 -5.91 -12.17
N ILE A 112 1.03 -6.40 -11.22
CA ILE A 112 1.46 -7.32 -10.17
C ILE A 112 1.13 -8.72 -10.67
N ARG A 113 2.17 -9.56 -10.76
CA ARG A 113 2.06 -10.92 -11.28
C ARG A 113 2.76 -11.90 -10.34
N TRP A 114 2.01 -12.90 -9.89
CA TRP A 114 2.54 -14.16 -9.40
C TRP A 114 1.64 -15.30 -9.90
N PRO A 115 2.08 -16.57 -9.87
CA PRO A 115 1.24 -17.66 -10.37
C PRO A 115 -0.10 -17.69 -9.61
N GLY A 116 -1.22 -17.63 -10.34
CA GLY A 116 -2.56 -17.51 -9.74
C GLY A 116 -3.03 -16.09 -9.41
N HIS A 117 -2.26 -15.03 -9.71
CA HIS A 117 -2.67 -13.64 -9.56
C HIS A 117 -2.07 -12.75 -10.65
N TYR A 118 -2.94 -12.18 -11.48
CA TYR A 118 -2.59 -11.32 -12.60
C TYR A 118 -3.47 -10.07 -12.56
N PHE A 119 -2.95 -9.02 -11.92
CA PHE A 119 -3.69 -7.79 -11.68
C PHE A 119 -2.89 -6.57 -12.12
N GLY A 120 -3.51 -5.68 -12.91
CA GLY A 120 -2.94 -4.38 -13.25
C GLY A 120 -3.27 -3.93 -14.67
N CYS A 121 -2.33 -3.22 -15.28
CA CYS A 121 -2.51 -2.64 -16.60
C CYS A 121 -1.39 -3.06 -17.56
N GLY A 122 -1.67 -3.04 -18.85
CA GLY A 122 -0.69 -3.20 -19.91
C GLY A 122 -1.21 -2.61 -21.19
N ALA A 123 -0.50 -2.87 -22.28
CA ALA A 123 -0.96 -2.54 -23.61
C ALA A 123 -0.43 -3.56 -24.60
N ALA A 124 -1.24 -3.89 -25.60
CA ALA A 124 -0.80 -4.63 -26.77
C ALA A 124 -1.10 -3.81 -28.04
N PRO A 125 -0.27 -3.90 -29.09
CA PRO A 125 -0.52 -3.17 -30.34
C PRO A 125 -1.88 -3.49 -30.97
N GLN A 126 -2.38 -4.70 -30.77
CA GLN A 126 -3.62 -5.22 -31.37
C GLN A 126 -4.88 -4.73 -30.66
N THR A 127 -4.82 -4.43 -29.36
CA THR A 127 -6.01 -4.16 -28.52
C THR A 127 -5.94 -2.83 -27.76
N GLY A 128 -4.79 -2.14 -27.81
CA GLY A 128 -4.57 -0.92 -27.05
C GLY A 128 -4.35 -1.20 -25.56
N PRO A 129 -4.86 -0.35 -24.65
CA PRO A 129 -4.69 -0.54 -23.21
C PRO A 129 -5.49 -1.75 -22.71
N ILE A 130 -4.82 -2.64 -21.97
CA ILE A 130 -5.40 -3.85 -21.38
C ILE A 130 -5.41 -3.72 -19.86
N HIS A 131 -6.54 -4.02 -19.24
CA HIS A 131 -6.62 -4.24 -17.80
C HIS A 131 -6.72 -5.71 -17.48
N PHE A 132 -5.85 -6.20 -16.61
CA PHE A 132 -5.80 -7.60 -16.22
C PHE A 132 -6.53 -7.81 -14.89
N TYR A 133 -7.51 -8.71 -14.90
CA TYR A 133 -8.23 -9.22 -13.74
C TYR A 133 -8.33 -10.74 -13.87
N ALA A 134 -7.18 -11.42 -13.82
CA ALA A 134 -7.08 -12.84 -14.08
C ALA A 134 -6.25 -13.54 -13.01
N THR A 135 -6.43 -14.85 -12.89
CA THR A 135 -5.64 -15.75 -12.08
C THR A 135 -4.81 -16.70 -12.94
N ALA A 136 -5.29 -17.02 -14.14
CA ALA A 136 -4.60 -17.90 -15.08
C ALA A 136 -3.45 -17.18 -15.81
N PRO A 137 -2.47 -17.94 -16.37
CA PRO A 137 -1.46 -17.40 -17.28
C PRO A 137 -2.11 -16.73 -18.51
N LEU A 138 -1.39 -15.79 -19.12
CA LEU A 138 -1.88 -15.01 -20.26
C LEU A 138 -2.51 -15.86 -21.37
N ALA A 139 -1.90 -17.00 -21.70
CA ALA A 139 -2.39 -17.90 -22.73
C ALA A 139 -3.84 -18.39 -22.49
N GLU A 140 -4.20 -18.59 -21.24
CA GLU A 140 -5.51 -19.10 -20.84
C GLU A 140 -6.54 -17.98 -20.60
N GLN A 141 -6.14 -16.72 -20.74
CA GLN A 141 -7.01 -15.57 -20.50
C GLN A 141 -7.91 -15.28 -21.70
N ILE A 142 -9.12 -14.84 -21.40
CA ILE A 142 -10.07 -14.30 -22.38
C ILE A 142 -9.89 -12.79 -22.40
N ILE A 143 -9.65 -12.22 -23.57
CA ILE A 143 -9.46 -10.80 -23.78
C ILE A 143 -10.72 -10.23 -24.43
N ILE A 144 -11.42 -9.36 -23.71
CA ILE A 144 -12.64 -8.70 -24.17
C ILE A 144 -12.26 -7.28 -24.59
N CYS A 145 -12.35 -7.00 -25.89
CA CYS A 145 -11.98 -5.72 -26.47
C CYS A 145 -13.20 -4.82 -26.62
N THR A 146 -13.09 -3.59 -26.12
CA THR A 146 -14.08 -2.51 -26.30
C THR A 146 -13.47 -1.35 -27.07
N SER A 147 -14.27 -0.36 -27.46
CA SER A 147 -13.79 0.85 -28.15
C SER A 147 -12.74 1.65 -27.38
N GLU A 148 -12.77 1.61 -26.05
CA GLU A 148 -11.87 2.41 -25.20
C GLU A 148 -10.70 1.60 -24.63
N LEU A 149 -10.93 0.33 -24.29
CA LEU A 149 -9.91 -0.54 -23.69
C LEU A 149 -10.25 -2.03 -23.82
N ALA A 150 -9.25 -2.87 -23.56
CA ALA A 150 -9.42 -4.31 -23.45
C ALA A 150 -9.35 -4.78 -21.99
N VAL A 151 -10.07 -5.85 -21.66
CA VAL A 151 -10.05 -6.46 -20.33
C VAL A 151 -9.74 -7.94 -20.43
N ALA A 152 -8.74 -8.38 -19.68
CA ALA A 152 -8.33 -9.77 -19.59
C ALA A 152 -8.92 -10.41 -18.33
N ILE A 153 -9.63 -11.53 -18.50
CA ILE A 153 -10.27 -12.31 -17.43
C ILE A 153 -9.96 -13.79 -17.57
N SER A 154 -10.08 -14.55 -16.48
CA SER A 154 -9.91 -16.01 -16.50
C SER A 154 -10.97 -16.70 -15.63
N PRO A 155 -12.20 -16.87 -16.12
CA PRO A 155 -13.23 -17.62 -15.41
C PRO A 155 -12.83 -19.10 -15.30
N ALA A 156 -13.15 -19.75 -14.17
CA ALA A 156 -12.80 -21.16 -13.96
C ALA A 156 -13.42 -22.11 -15.00
N ARG A 157 -14.58 -21.74 -15.56
CA ARG A 157 -15.27 -22.49 -16.63
C ARG A 157 -15.32 -21.64 -17.90
N ARG A 158 -14.21 -21.66 -18.64
CA ARG A 158 -14.00 -20.85 -19.86
C ARG A 158 -15.09 -21.07 -20.91
N GLU A 159 -15.41 -22.32 -21.22
CA GLU A 159 -16.37 -22.68 -22.28
C GLU A 159 -17.80 -22.23 -21.93
N GLU A 160 -18.25 -22.47 -20.70
CA GLU A 160 -19.56 -22.01 -20.21
C GLU A 160 -19.70 -20.48 -20.27
N PHE A 161 -18.63 -19.77 -19.92
CA PHE A 161 -18.60 -18.31 -19.99
C PHE A 161 -18.70 -17.80 -21.44
N LEU A 162 -17.93 -18.39 -22.36
CA LEU A 162 -17.95 -17.99 -23.77
C LEU A 162 -19.29 -18.31 -24.44
N ALA A 163 -19.89 -19.45 -24.14
CA ALA A 163 -21.23 -19.81 -24.64
C ALA A 163 -22.30 -18.80 -24.16
N ALA A 164 -22.30 -18.47 -22.86
CA ALA A 164 -23.22 -17.49 -22.31
C ALA A 164 -22.98 -16.06 -22.87
N LEU A 165 -21.72 -15.71 -23.16
CA LEU A 165 -21.38 -14.44 -23.79
C LEU A 165 -21.93 -14.36 -25.21
N ALA A 166 -21.70 -15.38 -26.02
CA ALA A 166 -22.17 -15.45 -27.40
C ALA A 166 -23.71 -15.38 -27.47
N GLU A 167 -24.40 -16.17 -26.65
CA GLU A 167 -25.87 -16.17 -26.56
C GLU A 167 -26.43 -14.77 -26.28
N ARG A 168 -25.78 -14.01 -25.39
CA ARG A 168 -26.24 -12.65 -25.01
C ARG A 168 -25.89 -11.60 -26.04
N MET A 169 -24.77 -11.75 -26.73
CA MET A 169 -24.42 -10.88 -27.86
C MET A 169 -25.41 -11.08 -29.03
N GLU A 170 -25.83 -12.31 -29.29
CA GLU A 170 -26.84 -12.62 -30.33
C GLU A 170 -28.23 -12.05 -30.02
N MET A 171 -28.62 -11.98 -28.74
CA MET A 171 -29.90 -11.39 -28.32
C MET A 171 -30.00 -9.87 -28.56
N GLY A 172 -28.88 -9.20 -28.85
CA GLY A 172 -28.81 -7.75 -29.06
C GLY A 172 -29.00 -6.93 -27.77
N THR A 173 -28.42 -5.72 -27.73
CA THR A 173 -28.60 -4.81 -26.60
C THR A 173 -29.96 -4.17 -26.61
N THR A 174 -30.62 -4.16 -25.44
CA THR A 174 -31.93 -3.50 -25.27
C THR A 174 -31.82 -2.11 -24.66
N GLN A 175 -30.66 -1.77 -24.08
CA GLN A 175 -30.38 -0.48 -23.45
C GLN A 175 -28.91 -0.11 -23.63
N ASP A 176 -28.66 1.18 -23.84
CA ASP A 176 -27.32 1.75 -23.88
C ASP A 176 -26.85 1.98 -22.43
N VAL A 177 -26.13 1.00 -21.88
CA VAL A 177 -25.58 1.09 -20.52
C VAL A 177 -24.24 1.80 -20.59
N GLY A 178 -24.06 2.88 -19.83
CA GLY A 178 -22.80 3.61 -19.78
C GLY A 178 -21.68 2.79 -19.14
N TYR A 179 -20.45 3.00 -19.60
CA TYR A 179 -19.25 2.42 -18.98
C TYR A 179 -19.08 2.92 -17.55
N HIS A 180 -19.10 2.02 -16.55
CA HIS A 180 -18.92 2.38 -15.15
C HIS A 180 -17.73 1.63 -14.54
N SER A 181 -16.74 2.36 -14.02
CA SER A 181 -15.64 1.79 -13.24
C SER A 181 -15.61 2.39 -11.84
N LEU A 182 -15.83 1.56 -10.84
CA LEU A 182 -15.65 1.85 -9.42
C LEU A 182 -14.24 1.42 -9.01
N ARG A 183 -13.48 2.36 -8.46
CA ARG A 183 -12.16 2.11 -7.87
C ARG A 183 -12.28 2.09 -6.35
N PRO A 184 -11.28 1.56 -5.62
CA PRO A 184 -11.32 1.56 -4.18
C PRO A 184 -11.47 2.98 -3.65
N ALA A 185 -12.44 3.18 -2.77
CA ALA A 185 -12.79 4.50 -2.25
C ALA A 185 -11.59 5.24 -1.62
N PHE A 186 -10.60 4.50 -1.09
CA PHE A 186 -9.39 5.11 -0.52
C PHE A 186 -8.49 5.77 -1.56
N LEU A 187 -8.47 5.28 -2.81
CA LEU A 187 -7.69 5.88 -3.90
C LEU A 187 -8.27 7.22 -4.35
N ASP A 188 -9.58 7.39 -4.18
CA ASP A 188 -10.31 8.63 -4.50
C ASP A 188 -10.33 9.62 -3.34
N TRP A 189 -9.67 9.32 -2.20
CA TRP A 189 -9.55 10.27 -1.11
C TRP A 189 -8.77 11.51 -1.53
N GLY A 190 -9.34 12.70 -1.29
CA GLY A 190 -8.72 13.98 -1.66
C GLY A 190 -7.31 14.20 -1.11
N ILE A 191 -6.93 13.48 -0.06
CA ILE A 191 -5.59 13.55 0.54
C ILE A 191 -4.47 13.20 -0.45
N TRP A 192 -4.74 12.31 -1.43
CA TRP A 192 -3.74 11.93 -2.44
C TRP A 192 -3.46 13.05 -3.45
N GLN A 193 -4.42 13.95 -3.65
CA GLN A 193 -4.29 15.11 -4.53
C GLN A 193 -3.75 16.35 -3.77
N ASP A 194 -3.88 16.34 -2.45
CA ASP A 194 -3.47 17.41 -1.56
C ASP A 194 -1.96 17.34 -1.26
N ARG A 195 -1.19 18.01 -2.13
CA ARG A 195 0.27 18.05 -2.01
C ARG A 195 0.73 18.61 -0.66
N LEU A 196 0.00 19.56 -0.08
CA LEU A 196 0.37 20.17 1.21
C LEU A 196 0.16 19.19 2.37
N ALA A 197 -0.94 18.44 2.36
CA ALA A 197 -1.17 17.38 3.34
C ALA A 197 -0.05 16.34 3.30
N ILE A 198 0.28 15.86 2.09
CA ILE A 198 1.31 14.86 1.88
C ILE A 198 2.69 15.39 2.29
N THR A 199 3.03 16.64 1.98
CA THR A 199 4.31 17.22 2.39
C THR A 199 4.41 17.37 3.89
N PHE A 200 3.39 17.87 4.59
CA PHE A 200 3.44 18.00 6.05
C PHE A 200 3.54 16.65 6.77
N LEU A 201 2.73 15.68 6.37
CA LEU A 201 2.77 14.32 6.93
C LEU A 201 4.09 13.62 6.59
N GLY A 202 4.52 13.70 5.33
CA GLY A 202 5.76 13.09 4.83
C GLY A 202 7.00 13.68 5.51
N SER A 203 7.09 15.02 5.62
CA SER A 203 8.19 15.69 6.30
C SER A 203 8.21 15.38 7.80
N SER A 204 7.05 15.33 8.47
CA SER A 204 6.97 14.97 9.89
C SER A 204 7.43 13.53 10.13
N LEU A 205 7.00 12.59 9.28
CA LEU A 205 7.42 11.20 9.35
C LEU A 205 8.92 11.05 9.06
N LEU A 206 9.44 11.76 8.07
CA LEU A 206 10.86 11.77 7.74
C LEU A 206 11.70 12.30 8.90
N LEU A 207 11.29 13.41 9.53
CA LEU A 207 11.95 13.95 10.72
C LEU A 207 11.97 12.94 11.86
N LEU A 208 10.89 12.20 12.09
CA LEU A 208 10.84 11.14 13.11
C LEU A 208 11.81 10.00 12.80
N ILE A 209 11.83 9.51 11.55
CA ILE A 209 12.72 8.43 11.12
C ILE A 209 14.19 8.85 11.26
N LEU A 210 14.52 10.07 10.82
CA LEU A 210 15.87 10.62 10.95
C LEU A 210 16.27 10.83 12.42
N LEU A 211 15.34 11.28 13.27
CA LEU A 211 15.59 11.44 14.70
C LEU A 211 15.91 10.10 15.36
N ALA A 212 15.12 9.07 15.07
CA ALA A 212 15.34 7.72 15.55
C ALA A 212 16.69 7.17 15.06
N GLY A 213 17.03 7.37 13.78
CA GLY A 213 18.33 6.98 13.24
C GLY A 213 19.51 7.69 13.90
N LEU A 214 19.40 9.01 14.13
CA LEU A 214 20.41 9.79 14.85
C LEU A 214 20.61 9.29 16.28
N LEU A 215 19.51 9.06 17.01
CA LEU A 215 19.56 8.54 18.37
C LEU A 215 20.20 7.16 18.41
N SER A 216 19.82 6.24 17.51
CA SER A 216 20.42 4.91 17.42
C SER A 216 21.89 4.93 17.00
N TRP A 217 22.30 5.89 16.16
CA TRP A 217 23.72 6.04 15.80
C TRP A 217 24.57 6.58 16.94
N ARG A 218 24.06 7.53 17.73
CA ARG A 218 24.78 8.11 18.86
C ARG A 218 24.73 7.24 20.12
N TYR A 219 23.74 6.37 20.26
CA TYR A 219 23.54 5.53 21.44
C TYR A 219 24.80 4.74 21.87
N PRO A 220 25.53 4.05 20.98
CA PRO A 220 26.75 3.30 21.34
C PRO A 220 27.89 4.18 21.89
N THR A 221 27.89 5.47 21.55
CA THR A 221 28.94 6.42 21.94
C THR A 221 28.61 7.22 23.19
N LEU A 222 27.41 7.04 23.77
CA LEU A 222 26.99 7.76 24.96
C LEU A 222 27.62 7.15 26.23
N PRO A 223 28.23 7.97 27.10
CA PRO A 223 28.66 7.53 28.43
C PRO A 223 27.48 6.99 29.25
N SER A 224 27.76 6.10 30.21
CA SER A 224 26.77 5.49 31.12
C SER A 224 25.95 6.51 31.92
N GLU A 225 26.46 7.75 32.05
CA GLU A 225 25.82 8.88 32.70
C GLU A 225 25.88 10.11 31.77
N THR A 226 24.73 10.61 31.31
CA THR A 226 24.64 11.76 30.41
C THR A 226 24.04 12.95 31.16
N ILE A 227 24.58 14.15 30.98
CA ILE A 227 24.10 15.37 31.62
C ILE A 227 22.94 15.92 30.80
N PHE A 228 21.72 15.91 31.36
CA PHE A 228 20.48 16.35 30.71
C PHE A 228 20.17 17.84 30.95
N LYS A 229 20.70 18.45 32.00
CA LYS A 229 20.45 19.86 32.34
C LYS A 229 21.68 20.44 33.03
N LEU A 230 22.18 21.57 32.54
CA LEU A 230 23.18 22.36 33.26
C LEU A 230 22.49 23.49 34.05
N SER A 231 22.98 23.75 35.25
CA SER A 231 22.67 24.94 36.03
C SER A 231 23.20 26.19 35.30
N ALA A 232 22.66 27.37 35.62
CA ALA A 232 23.20 28.66 35.17
C ALA A 232 24.68 28.89 35.60
N THR A 233 25.18 28.07 36.52
CA THR A 233 26.57 28.04 36.99
C THR A 233 27.44 26.95 36.32
N GLY A 234 26.94 26.26 35.29
CA GLY A 234 27.69 25.25 34.55
C GLY A 234 27.78 23.86 35.21
N GLN A 235 27.07 23.64 36.33
CA GLN A 235 27.06 22.33 36.99
C GLN A 235 25.96 21.39 36.44
N PRO A 236 26.21 20.07 36.35
CA PRO A 236 25.23 19.10 35.90
C PRO A 236 24.08 18.98 36.93
N LEU A 237 22.93 19.57 36.60
CA LEU A 237 21.73 19.61 37.44
C LEU A 237 20.87 18.34 37.30
N LEU A 238 21.04 17.58 36.22
CA LEU A 238 20.34 16.30 36.02
C LEU A 238 21.24 15.33 35.26
N VAL A 239 21.86 14.39 35.96
CA VAL A 239 22.54 13.25 35.35
C VAL A 239 21.53 12.13 35.24
N ALA A 240 21.34 11.58 34.04
CA ALA A 240 20.40 10.48 33.85
C ALA A 240 20.96 9.44 32.87
N PRO A 241 20.46 8.20 32.94
CA PRO A 241 20.88 7.17 32.01
C PRO A 241 20.47 7.51 30.57
N PRO A 242 21.25 7.06 29.56
CA PRO A 242 20.96 7.26 28.14
C PRO A 242 19.57 6.78 27.69
N SER A 243 18.96 5.86 28.44
CA SER A 243 17.58 5.41 28.22
C SER A 243 16.56 6.56 28.24
N ARG A 244 16.85 7.70 28.88
CA ARG A 244 15.95 8.85 28.83
C ARG A 244 15.88 9.53 27.46
N LEU A 245 16.91 9.41 26.62
CA LEU A 245 16.86 9.89 25.23
C LEU A 245 15.88 9.06 24.39
N ALA A 246 15.67 7.79 24.73
CA ALA A 246 14.67 6.96 24.06
C ALA A 246 13.23 7.47 24.29
N TYR A 247 12.94 8.15 25.42
CA TYR A 247 11.64 8.78 25.65
C TYR A 247 11.35 9.91 24.66
N LEU A 248 12.37 10.63 24.19
CA LEU A 248 12.17 11.67 23.15
C LEU A 248 11.75 11.04 21.82
N GLY A 249 12.34 9.89 21.46
CA GLY A 249 11.89 9.09 20.32
C GLY A 249 10.46 8.58 20.49
N LEU A 250 10.12 8.07 21.68
CA LEU A 250 8.77 7.60 22.01
C LEU A 250 7.74 8.73 21.92
N LEU A 251 8.05 9.92 22.44
CA LEU A 251 7.21 11.12 22.32
C LEU A 251 7.00 11.50 20.85
N GLY A 252 8.05 11.42 20.03
CA GLY A 252 7.95 11.62 18.59
C GLY A 252 6.96 10.66 17.92
N ILE A 253 6.96 9.38 18.31
CA ILE A 253 5.99 8.39 17.82
C ILE A 253 4.57 8.74 18.28
N ILE A 254 4.39 9.03 19.57
CA ILE A 254 3.08 9.37 20.15
C ILE A 254 2.50 10.61 19.48
N PHE A 255 3.29 11.66 19.27
CA PHE A 255 2.84 12.87 18.59
C PHE A 255 2.42 12.60 17.16
N THR A 256 3.18 11.78 16.42
CA THR A 256 2.83 11.39 15.05
C THR A 256 1.52 10.61 15.00
N LEU A 257 1.32 9.65 15.91
CA LEU A 257 0.08 8.86 15.97
C LEU A 257 -1.12 9.72 16.34
N LEU A 258 -1.01 10.55 17.37
CA LEU A 258 -2.11 11.39 17.84
C LEU A 258 -2.45 12.50 16.85
N ASN A 259 -1.49 13.34 16.46
CA ASN A 259 -1.75 14.47 15.57
C ASN A 259 -2.00 14.01 14.13
N GLY A 260 -1.30 12.98 13.65
CA GLY A 260 -1.55 12.38 12.35
C GLY A 260 -2.96 11.78 12.27
N GLY A 261 -3.34 10.97 13.28
CA GLY A 261 -4.66 10.35 13.37
C GLY A 261 -5.81 11.36 13.54
N LEU A 262 -5.65 12.35 14.42
CA LEU A 262 -6.64 13.42 14.60
C LEU A 262 -6.79 14.26 13.32
N GLY A 263 -5.69 14.65 12.69
CA GLY A 263 -5.73 15.37 11.42
C GLY A 263 -6.42 14.55 10.33
N PHE A 264 -6.19 13.24 10.26
CA PHE A 264 -6.88 12.38 9.33
C PHE A 264 -8.40 12.28 9.62
N LEU A 265 -8.80 12.15 10.88
CA LEU A 265 -10.20 12.08 11.30
C LEU A 265 -10.99 13.34 10.94
N PHE A 266 -10.36 14.52 11.09
CA PHE A 266 -11.00 15.80 10.78
C PHE A 266 -10.91 16.18 9.30
N TYR A 267 -10.05 15.56 8.50
CA TYR A 267 -9.78 15.95 7.12
C TYR A 267 -11.05 16.02 6.27
N ARG A 268 -11.93 15.01 6.39
CA ARG A 268 -13.18 14.95 5.62
C ARG A 268 -14.23 15.98 6.05
N ARG A 269 -14.18 16.48 7.29
CA ARG A 269 -15.21 17.38 7.85
C ARG A 269 -14.75 18.84 7.89
N ARG A 270 -13.49 19.08 8.23
CA ARG A 270 -12.88 20.39 8.47
C ARG A 270 -11.39 20.37 8.08
N PRO A 271 -11.04 20.64 6.80
CA PRO A 271 -9.65 20.55 6.33
C PRO A 271 -8.72 21.51 7.08
N MET A 272 -9.19 22.72 7.44
CA MET A 272 -8.40 23.71 8.19
C MET A 272 -7.91 23.17 9.56
N VAL A 273 -8.76 22.43 10.28
CA VAL A 273 -8.41 21.81 11.56
C VAL A 273 -7.34 20.74 11.38
N SER A 274 -7.37 20.06 10.25
CA SER A 274 -6.42 18.99 9.93
C SER A 274 -5.03 19.54 9.65
N TYR A 275 -4.96 20.64 8.89
CA TYR A 275 -3.71 21.36 8.69
C TYR A 275 -3.13 21.94 9.98
N PHE A 276 -3.99 22.40 10.91
CA PHE A 276 -3.51 22.82 12.22
C PHE A 276 -2.82 21.66 12.94
N PHE A 277 -3.44 20.47 13.01
CA PHE A 277 -2.81 19.30 13.62
C PHE A 277 -1.52 18.87 12.92
N TRP A 278 -1.47 18.87 11.59
CA TRP A 278 -0.26 18.47 10.85
C TRP A 278 0.86 19.51 10.91
N MET A 279 0.52 20.80 10.96
CA MET A 279 1.48 21.87 11.20
C MET A 279 2.02 21.82 12.63
N SER A 280 1.14 21.63 13.63
CA SER A 280 1.54 21.42 15.02
C SER A 280 2.43 20.17 15.15
N LEU A 281 2.12 19.09 14.45
CA LEU A 281 2.96 17.90 14.40
C LEU A 281 4.36 18.23 13.89
N LEU A 282 4.48 18.95 12.78
CA LEU A 282 5.77 19.34 12.23
C LEU A 282 6.58 20.19 13.22
N LEU A 283 5.93 21.15 13.88
CA LEU A 283 6.55 21.99 14.91
C LEU A 283 6.99 21.18 16.13
N LEU A 284 6.19 20.22 16.59
CA LEU A 284 6.54 19.31 17.69
C LEU A 284 7.76 18.45 17.32
N GLN A 285 7.81 17.91 16.10
CA GLN A 285 8.96 17.16 15.61
C GLN A 285 10.22 18.04 15.54
N ALA A 286 10.11 19.27 15.03
CA ALA A 286 11.22 20.22 14.99
C ALA A 286 11.71 20.59 16.41
N SER A 287 10.80 20.77 17.35
CA SER A 287 11.16 21.05 18.76
C SER A 287 11.90 19.87 19.41
N LEU A 288 11.47 18.63 19.16
CA LEU A 288 12.17 17.43 19.61
C LEU A 288 13.59 17.35 19.02
N TRP A 289 13.75 17.69 17.75
CA TRP A 289 15.06 17.77 17.10
C TRP A 289 15.99 18.77 17.79
N VAL A 290 15.51 19.99 18.04
CA VAL A 290 16.29 21.01 18.75
C VAL A 290 16.69 20.50 20.13
N ALA A 291 15.75 19.91 20.89
CA ALA A 291 16.04 19.36 22.21
C ALA A 291 17.12 18.26 22.16
N VAL A 292 17.02 17.32 21.23
CA VAL A 292 18.02 16.24 21.06
C VAL A 292 19.37 16.81 20.67
N LEU A 293 19.43 17.74 19.71
CA LEU A 293 20.69 18.36 19.29
C LEU A 293 21.35 19.15 20.42
N THR A 294 20.60 19.94 21.19
CA THR A 294 21.14 20.67 22.34
C THR A 294 21.71 19.72 23.39
N ILE A 295 21.02 18.61 23.68
CA ILE A 295 21.53 17.61 24.63
C ILE A 295 22.80 16.95 24.08
N LEU A 296 22.82 16.57 22.79
CA LEU A 296 23.99 15.91 22.19
C LEU A 296 25.21 16.85 22.14
N PHE A 297 25.05 18.11 21.74
CA PHE A 297 26.16 19.07 21.67
C PHE A 297 26.71 19.45 23.05
N ASN A 298 25.84 19.59 24.06
CA ASN A 298 26.27 19.93 25.42
C ASN A 298 27.04 18.79 26.11
N ASN A 299 26.89 17.54 25.66
CA ASN A 299 27.62 16.39 26.21
C ASN A 299 28.92 16.07 25.44
N THR A 300 29.24 16.82 24.37
CA THR A 300 30.48 16.66 23.59
C THR A 300 31.56 17.71 23.92
N GLY A 301 31.31 18.57 24.91
CA GLY A 301 32.22 19.62 25.37
C GLY A 301 32.77 19.36 26.76
#